data_AF-A0A1Y3NZ14-F1
#
_entry.id   AF-A0A1Y3NZ14-F1
#
_cell.length_a   1.000
_cell.length_b   1.000
_cell.length_c   1.000
_cell.angle_alpha   90.00
_cell.angle_beta   90.00
_cell.angle_gamma   90.00
#
_symmetry.space_group_name_H-M   'P 1'
#
loop_
_entity.id
_entity.type
_entity.pdbx_description
1 polymer ?
#
loop_
_entity_poly.entity_id
_entity_poly.type
_entity_poly.pdbx_seq_one_letter_code
_entity_poly.pdbx_strand_id
1 'polypeptide(L)'
;MNASRQTQILAGQSSIAQKIFALVPIQSAWSNHEIHIAATAAKATGASPYAIRRALGELKEAGLIREPVGGKFQRDVFTPKRVKEQAMGQVTKQTVVSIKNPGLGALDVLASLSGEVVGLADELNKRMKALATRIEEVALSVEAERETNADALCKLKQFRDLLNGITQ
;
A
#
# COMPACT_ATOMS: atom_id res chain seq x y z
N MET A 1 15.38 -10.40 20.47
CA MET A 1 14.22 -11.13 19.92
C MET A 1 14.55 -12.63 19.90
N ASN A 2 13.64 -13.55 19.53
CA ASN A 2 13.95 -14.99 19.35
C ASN A 2 13.99 -15.35 17.85
N ALA A 3 14.92 -16.20 17.42
CA ALA A 3 15.12 -16.55 16.00
C ALA A 3 13.85 -17.12 15.34
N SER A 4 13.08 -17.92 16.09
CA SER A 4 11.80 -18.49 15.64
C SER A 4 10.72 -17.43 15.42
N ARG A 5 10.75 -16.33 16.17
CA ARG A 5 9.80 -15.22 15.98
C ARG A 5 10.18 -14.41 14.75
N GLN A 6 11.47 -14.26 14.46
CA GLN A 6 11.95 -13.58 13.27
C GLN A 6 11.60 -14.33 11.98
N THR A 7 11.70 -15.66 11.97
CA THR A 7 11.29 -16.47 10.80
C THR A 7 9.78 -16.44 10.58
N GLN A 8 8.98 -16.44 11.65
CA GLN A 8 7.52 -16.27 11.55
C GLN A 8 7.14 -14.89 10.99
N ILE A 9 7.78 -13.82 11.46
CA ILE A 9 7.51 -12.48 10.94
C ILE A 9 7.99 -12.36 9.48
N LEU A 10 9.15 -12.92 9.13
CA LEU A 10 9.63 -12.98 7.73
C LEU A 10 8.65 -13.72 6.81
N ALA A 11 8.10 -14.84 7.27
CA ALA A 11 7.15 -15.64 6.49
C ALA A 11 5.87 -14.87 6.16
N GLY A 12 5.46 -13.91 7.01
CA GLY A 12 4.31 -13.03 6.77
C GLY A 12 4.59 -11.81 5.87
N GLN A 13 5.83 -11.61 5.43
CA GLN A 13 6.21 -10.48 4.58
C GLN A 13 6.10 -10.78 3.08
N SER A 14 6.13 -9.73 2.26
CA SER A 14 6.16 -9.87 0.80
C SER A 14 7.42 -10.65 0.33
N SER A 15 7.30 -11.38 -0.79
CA SER A 15 8.41 -12.17 -1.36
C SER A 15 9.62 -11.29 -1.71
N ILE A 16 9.37 -10.04 -2.10
CA ILE A 16 10.39 -9.02 -2.37
C ILE A 16 11.10 -8.64 -1.06
N ALA A 17 10.37 -8.40 0.04
CA ALA A 17 10.94 -8.11 1.35
C ALA A 17 11.79 -9.25 1.90
N GLN A 18 11.35 -10.50 1.76
CA GLN A 18 12.14 -11.67 2.19
C GLN A 18 13.49 -11.77 1.46
N LYS A 19 13.48 -11.52 0.14
CA LYS A 19 14.70 -11.52 -0.69
C LYS A 19 15.63 -10.36 -0.37
N ILE A 20 15.08 -9.16 -0.20
CA ILE A 20 15.85 -7.97 0.19
C ILE A 20 16.46 -8.18 1.57
N PHE A 21 15.69 -8.73 2.52
CA PHE A 21 16.19 -9.02 3.85
C PHE A 21 17.45 -9.87 3.81
N ALA A 22 17.52 -10.91 2.99
CA ALA A 22 18.71 -11.74 2.83
C ALA A 22 19.97 -10.95 2.41
N LEU A 23 19.80 -9.85 1.67
CA LEU A 23 20.87 -9.03 1.09
C LEU A 23 21.28 -7.82 1.93
N VAL A 24 20.41 -7.34 2.84
CA VAL A 24 20.77 -6.20 3.69
C VAL A 24 21.93 -6.60 4.62
N PRO A 25 22.98 -5.77 4.76
CA PRO A 25 24.12 -6.12 5.58
C PRO A 25 23.80 -6.09 7.07
N ILE A 26 24.57 -6.90 7.79
CA ILE A 26 24.47 -7.04 9.24
C ILE A 26 25.37 -6.00 9.94
N GLN A 27 26.54 -5.69 9.37
CA GLN A 27 27.56 -4.86 10.02
C GLN A 27 27.56 -3.39 9.58
N SER A 28 27.12 -3.10 8.35
CA SER A 28 27.14 -1.76 7.76
C SER A 28 25.73 -1.32 7.35
N ALA A 29 25.40 -0.06 7.62
CA ALA A 29 24.12 0.51 7.22
C ALA A 29 24.19 0.93 5.75
N TRP A 30 23.33 0.34 4.91
CA TRP A 30 23.26 0.63 3.48
C TRP A 30 22.06 1.50 3.14
N SER A 31 22.26 2.41 2.20
CA SER A 31 21.19 3.21 1.62
C SER A 31 20.26 2.38 0.74
N ASN A 32 19.04 2.89 0.52
CA ASN A 32 18.08 2.32 -0.44
C ASN A 32 18.71 2.00 -1.81
N HIS A 33 19.60 2.89 -2.28
CA HIS A 33 20.23 2.75 -3.59
C HIS A 33 21.27 1.63 -3.61
N GLU A 34 22.10 1.52 -2.58
CA GLU A 34 23.08 0.44 -2.43
C GLU A 34 22.40 -0.93 -2.34
N ILE A 35 21.30 -1.02 -1.59
CA ILE A 35 20.50 -2.25 -1.48
C ILE A 35 19.88 -2.62 -2.83
N HIS A 36 19.42 -1.65 -3.61
CA HIS A 36 18.88 -1.88 -4.95
C HIS A 36 19.96 -2.38 -5.93
N ILE A 37 21.14 -1.76 -5.92
CA ILE A 37 22.28 -2.21 -6.73
C ILE A 37 22.67 -3.64 -6.34
N ALA A 38 22.77 -3.94 -5.04
CA ALA A 38 23.10 -5.28 -4.55
C ALA A 38 22.03 -6.32 -4.91
N ALA A 39 20.74 -5.97 -4.82
CA ALA A 39 19.64 -6.86 -5.20
C ALA A 39 19.62 -7.17 -6.70
N THR A 40 19.96 -6.17 -7.52
CA THR A 40 20.08 -6.33 -8.97
C THR A 40 21.30 -7.16 -9.34
N ALA A 41 22.45 -6.88 -8.71
CA ALA A 41 23.70 -7.61 -8.90
C ALA A 41 23.58 -9.08 -8.48
N ALA A 42 22.88 -9.36 -7.37
CA ALA A 42 22.61 -10.71 -6.89
C ALA A 42 21.48 -11.43 -7.66
N LYS A 43 20.85 -10.79 -8.66
CA LYS A 43 19.66 -11.28 -9.39
C LYS A 43 18.53 -11.77 -8.46
N ALA A 44 18.47 -11.26 -7.24
CA ALA A 44 17.49 -11.72 -6.25
C ALA A 44 16.08 -11.24 -6.64
N THR A 45 15.99 -10.00 -7.12
CA THR A 45 14.72 -9.36 -7.48
C THR A 45 14.94 -8.36 -8.61
N GLY A 46 14.11 -8.42 -9.66
CA GLY A 46 14.03 -7.39 -10.71
C GLY A 46 13.03 -6.28 -10.40
N ALA A 47 12.74 -6.04 -9.12
CA ALA A 47 11.72 -5.09 -8.69
C ALA A 47 12.24 -3.65 -8.77
N SER A 48 11.34 -2.70 -9.07
CA SER A 48 11.68 -1.29 -9.18
C SER A 48 12.21 -0.72 -7.85
N PRO A 49 13.02 0.36 -7.89
CA PRO A 49 13.55 1.00 -6.68
C PRO A 49 12.46 1.46 -5.70
N TYR A 50 11.26 1.79 -6.20
CA TYR A 50 10.10 2.12 -5.37
C TYR A 50 9.56 0.91 -4.60
N ALA A 51 9.50 -0.27 -5.25
CA ALA A 51 9.09 -1.52 -4.60
C ALA A 51 10.09 -1.95 -3.52
N ILE A 52 11.40 -1.75 -3.76
CA ILE A 52 12.44 -2.02 -2.76
C ILE A 52 12.30 -1.07 -1.56
N ARG A 53 12.09 0.23 -1.80
CA ARG A 53 11.86 1.20 -0.72
C ARG A 53 10.63 0.85 0.13
N ARG A 54 9.53 0.46 -0.52
CA ARG A 54 8.32 0.01 0.17
C ARG A 54 8.59 -1.23 1.02
N ALA A 55 9.28 -2.23 0.46
CA ALA A 55 9.65 -3.45 1.19
C ALA A 55 10.60 -3.17 2.37
N LEU A 56 11.53 -2.22 2.24
CA LEU A 56 12.38 -1.77 3.36
C LEU A 56 11.56 -1.08 4.45
N GLY A 57 10.53 -0.30 4.07
CA GLY A 57 9.54 0.23 5.02
C GLY A 57 8.80 -0.89 5.77
N GLU A 58 8.27 -1.88 5.04
CA GLU A 58 7.57 -3.05 5.62
C GLU A 58 8.47 -3.84 6.59
N LEU A 59 9.74 -4.07 6.23
CA LEU A 59 10.72 -4.73 7.10
C LEU A 59 11.08 -3.92 8.34
N LYS A 60 11.10 -2.58 8.23
CA LYS A 60 11.35 -1.67 9.36
C LYS A 60 10.18 -1.66 10.32
N GLU A 61 8.95 -1.52 9.82
CA GLU A 61 7.72 -1.55 10.63
C GLU A 61 7.56 -2.90 11.34
N ALA A 62 7.96 -3.99 10.68
CA ALA A 62 7.98 -5.32 11.28
C ALA A 62 9.09 -5.51 12.34
N GLY A 63 10.01 -4.57 12.47
CA GLY A 63 11.11 -4.59 13.45
C GLY A 63 12.25 -5.54 13.08
N LEU A 64 12.38 -5.92 11.79
CA LEU A 64 13.42 -6.84 11.31
C LEU A 64 14.71 -6.12 10.91
N ILE A 65 14.58 -4.89 10.43
CA ILE A 65 15.70 -4.02 10.09
C ILE A 65 15.60 -2.72 10.89
N ARG A 66 16.74 -2.16 11.24
CA ARG A 66 16.85 -0.86 11.90
C ARG A 66 17.29 0.19 10.88
N GLU A 67 16.91 1.43 11.15
CA GLU A 67 17.35 2.61 10.42
C GLU A 67 18.16 3.50 11.38
N PRO A 68 19.49 3.28 11.50
CA PRO A 68 20.32 4.03 12.45
C PRO A 68 20.45 5.51 12.08
N VAL A 69 20.37 5.81 10.77
CA VAL A 69 20.43 7.16 10.20
C VAL A 69 19.38 7.20 9.10
N GLY A 70 18.60 8.29 9.04
CA GLY A 70 17.55 8.46 8.03
C GLY A 70 18.04 8.12 6.62
N GLY A 71 17.47 7.07 6.03
CA GLY A 71 17.80 6.56 4.70
C GLY A 71 18.83 5.43 4.62
N LYS A 72 19.39 4.96 5.75
CA LYS A 72 20.32 3.81 5.80
C LYS A 72 19.76 2.67 6.67
N PHE A 73 19.77 1.47 6.13
CA PHE A 73 19.18 0.27 6.74
C PHE A 73 20.25 -0.74 7.14
N GLN A 74 20.07 -1.34 8.31
CA GLN A 74 20.96 -2.37 8.84
C GLN A 74 20.12 -3.49 9.47
N ARG A 75 20.49 -4.75 9.25
CA ARG A 75 19.87 -5.89 9.95
C ARG A 75 20.39 -5.96 11.38
N ASP A 76 19.48 -6.16 12.33
CA ASP A 76 19.85 -6.31 13.73
C ASP A 76 20.61 -7.65 13.92
N VAL A 77 21.80 -7.58 14.50
CA VAL A 77 22.62 -8.76 14.78
C VAL A 77 21.96 -9.53 15.92
N PHE A 78 21.39 -10.69 15.61
CA PHE A 78 21.11 -11.69 16.61
C PHE A 78 22.42 -12.32 17.11
N THR A 79 23.10 -11.64 18.03
CA THR A 79 24.11 -12.29 18.87
C THR A 79 23.41 -12.96 20.05
N PRO A 80 23.42 -14.30 20.16
CA PRO A 80 23.09 -14.95 21.41
C PRO A 80 24.19 -14.59 22.43
N LYS A 81 23.83 -13.72 23.37
CA LYS A 81 24.42 -13.49 24.69
C LYS A 81 25.96 -13.68 24.80
N ARG A 82 26.70 -12.57 24.81
CA ARG A 82 27.85 -12.46 25.74
C ARG A 82 27.56 -11.32 26.71
N VAL A 83 27.37 -11.71 27.97
CA VAL A 83 27.52 -10.84 29.13
C VAL A 83 28.97 -10.32 29.11
N LYS A 84 29.14 -9.00 29.12
CA LYS A 84 30.24 -8.28 29.78
C LYS A 84 29.93 -6.77 29.80
N GLU A 85 29.40 -6.36 30.96
CA GLU A 85 29.88 -5.24 31.78
C GLU A 85 30.18 -3.86 31.14
N GLN A 86 29.25 -2.93 31.45
CA GLN A 86 29.42 -1.52 31.82
C GLN A 86 30.37 -0.60 31.02
N ALA A 87 29.79 0.47 30.45
CA ALA A 87 30.11 1.84 30.87
C ALA A 87 28.95 2.79 30.51
N MET A 88 28.73 3.73 31.42
CA MET A 88 27.60 4.65 31.56
C MET A 88 27.74 5.87 30.63
N GLY A 89 26.64 6.45 30.13
CA GLY A 89 26.71 7.70 29.35
C GLY A 89 25.39 8.17 28.72
N GLN A 90 24.42 8.57 29.57
CA GLN A 90 23.37 9.59 29.35
C GLN A 90 22.54 9.52 28.05
N VAL A 91 21.32 8.96 28.12
CA VAL A 91 20.07 9.71 28.34
C VAL A 91 19.93 10.95 27.45
N THR A 92 19.20 10.82 26.35
CA THR A 92 18.19 11.83 25.98
C THR A 92 16.92 11.12 25.53
N LYS A 93 15.87 11.41 26.27
CA LYS A 93 14.51 10.86 26.18
C LYS A 93 13.90 11.18 24.81
N GLN A 94 13.44 10.15 24.10
CA GLN A 94 12.20 10.29 23.33
C GLN A 94 11.19 9.34 23.95
N THR A 95 10.33 9.96 24.72
CA THR A 95 9.13 9.45 25.36
C THR A 95 8.27 8.80 24.28
N VAL A 96 8.44 7.50 24.04
CA VAL A 96 7.35 6.70 23.51
C VAL A 96 6.32 6.71 24.62
N VAL A 97 5.30 7.54 24.44
CA VAL A 97 4.10 7.55 25.27
C VAL A 97 3.60 6.12 25.24
N SER A 98 3.94 5.40 26.31
CA SER A 98 3.27 4.21 26.75
C SER A 98 1.80 4.58 26.81
N ILE A 99 1.02 4.20 25.79
CA ILE A 99 -0.43 4.11 25.89
C ILE A 99 -0.71 2.94 26.84
N LYS A 100 -0.42 3.16 28.12
CA LYS A 100 -1.15 2.51 29.19
C LYS A 100 -2.49 3.21 29.19
N ASN A 101 -3.44 2.68 28.42
CA ASN A 101 -4.83 2.80 28.80
C ASN A 101 -5.14 1.54 29.62
N PRO A 102 -5.16 1.63 30.96
CA PRO A 102 -5.63 0.52 31.77
C PRO A 102 -7.15 0.50 31.66
N GLY A 103 -7.72 -0.46 30.92
CA GLY A 103 -9.17 -0.65 30.98
C GLY A 103 -9.84 -1.43 29.86
N LEU A 104 -9.20 -1.66 28.71
CA LEU A 104 -9.82 -2.41 27.61
C LEU A 104 -8.95 -3.61 27.27
N GLY A 105 -9.46 -4.81 27.48
CA GLY A 105 -8.78 -6.05 27.14
C GLY A 105 -8.44 -6.07 25.65
N ALA A 106 -7.38 -6.78 25.25
CA ALA A 106 -6.96 -6.88 23.84
C ALA A 106 -8.11 -7.27 22.89
N LEU A 107 -9.10 -8.02 23.38
CA LEU A 107 -10.32 -8.39 22.66
C LEU A 107 -11.22 -7.19 22.35
N ASP A 108 -11.29 -6.18 23.21
CA ASP A 108 -12.12 -5.00 23.01
C ASP A 108 -11.52 -4.07 21.95
N VAL A 109 -10.19 -3.95 21.92
CA VAL A 109 -9.48 -3.25 20.83
C VAL A 109 -9.68 -3.97 19.49
N LEU A 110 -9.63 -5.31 19.49
CA LEU A 110 -9.92 -6.14 18.32
C LEU A 110 -11.38 -5.98 17.86
N ALA A 111 -12.33 -5.88 18.79
CA ALA A 111 -13.74 -5.64 18.48
C ALA A 111 -13.94 -4.24 17.85
N SER A 112 -13.28 -3.20 18.38
CA SER A 112 -13.30 -1.85 17.79
C SER A 112 -12.72 -1.84 16.37
N LEU A 113 -11.54 -2.44 16.17
CA LEU A 113 -10.91 -2.54 14.85
C LEU A 113 -11.79 -3.32 13.86
N SER A 114 -12.46 -4.37 14.31
CA SER A 114 -13.41 -5.13 13.48
C SER A 114 -14.62 -4.27 13.10
N GLY A 115 -15.13 -3.47 14.03
CA GLY A 115 -16.20 -2.50 13.78
C GLY A 115 -15.81 -1.43 12.75
N GLU A 116 -14.58 -0.91 12.84
CA GLU A 116 -14.05 0.05 11.86
C GLU A 116 -13.97 -0.55 10.45
N VAL A 117 -13.50 -1.79 10.32
CA VAL A 117 -13.44 -2.49 9.02
C VAL A 117 -14.84 -2.70 8.43
N VAL A 118 -15.81 -3.10 9.25
CA VAL A 118 -17.21 -3.25 8.81
C VAL A 118 -17.78 -1.90 8.36
N GLY A 119 -17.55 -0.83 9.14
CA GLY A 119 -17.99 0.51 8.77
C GLY A 119 -17.41 1.00 7.44
N LEU A 120 -16.12 0.73 7.20
CA LEU A 120 -15.48 1.02 5.90
C LEU A 120 -16.08 0.23 4.75
N ALA A 121 -16.39 -1.06 4.98
CA ALA A 121 -17.04 -1.90 3.97
C ALA A 121 -18.43 -1.37 3.62
N ASP A 122 -19.21 -0.94 4.62
CA ASP A 122 -20.54 -0.36 4.41
C ASP A 122 -20.48 0.96 3.63
N GLU A 123 -19.54 1.84 3.96
CA GLU A 123 -19.34 3.10 3.25
C GLU A 123 -18.92 2.86 1.79
N LEU A 124 -18.00 1.92 1.55
CA LEU A 124 -17.60 1.54 0.21
C LEU A 124 -18.79 0.97 -0.59
N ASN A 125 -19.60 0.11 0.03
CA ASN A 125 -20.78 -0.46 -0.59
C ASN A 125 -21.81 0.62 -0.97
N LYS A 126 -22.04 1.60 -0.09
CA LYS A 126 -22.91 2.76 -0.38
C LYS A 126 -22.39 3.56 -1.56
N ARG A 127 -21.09 3.89 -1.59
CA ARG A 127 -20.47 4.61 -2.70
C ARG A 127 -20.56 3.84 -4.01
N MET A 128 -20.33 2.54 -3.96
CA MET A 128 -20.37 1.69 -5.16
C MET A 128 -21.79 1.58 -5.72
N LYS A 129 -22.81 1.46 -4.86
CA LYS A 129 -24.22 1.52 -5.28
C LYS A 129 -24.60 2.87 -5.88
N ALA A 130 -24.21 3.98 -5.25
CA ALA A 130 -24.48 5.31 -5.76
C ALA A 130 -23.82 5.54 -7.14
N LEU A 131 -22.60 5.02 -7.33
CA LEU A 131 -21.92 5.08 -8.61
C LEU A 131 -22.66 4.26 -9.68
N ALA A 132 -23.13 3.05 -9.34
CA ALA A 132 -23.91 2.22 -10.25
C ALA A 132 -25.21 2.92 -10.70
N THR A 133 -25.97 3.50 -9.76
CA THR A 133 -27.18 4.27 -10.09
C THR A 133 -26.88 5.44 -11.03
N ARG A 134 -25.79 6.17 -10.78
CA ARG A 134 -25.40 7.27 -11.67
C ARG A 134 -24.98 6.79 -13.06
N ILE A 135 -24.36 5.61 -13.17
CA ILE A 135 -24.06 5.00 -14.48
C ILE A 135 -25.35 4.63 -15.21
N GLU A 136 -26.33 4.06 -14.52
CA GLU A 136 -27.64 3.74 -15.10
C GLU A 136 -28.38 5.00 -15.58
N GLU A 137 -28.39 6.07 -14.77
CA GLU A 137 -28.99 7.36 -15.15
C GLU A 137 -28.32 7.97 -16.39
N VAL A 138 -26.98 7.95 -16.43
CA VAL A 138 -26.22 8.46 -17.58
C VAL A 138 -26.48 7.61 -18.81
N ALA A 139 -26.54 6.28 -18.67
CA ALA A 139 -26.83 5.39 -19.78
C ALA A 139 -28.23 5.64 -20.37
N LEU A 140 -29.25 5.82 -19.52
CA LEU A 140 -30.60 6.19 -19.96
C LEU A 140 -30.63 7.55 -20.67
N SER A 141 -29.91 8.53 -20.13
CA SER A 141 -29.83 9.88 -20.73
C SER A 141 -29.15 9.85 -22.10
N VAL A 142 -28.05 9.10 -22.22
CA VAL A 142 -27.35 8.92 -23.50
C VAL A 142 -28.26 8.24 -24.52
N GLU A 143 -29.00 7.19 -24.14
CA GLU A 143 -29.89 6.51 -25.08
C GLU A 143 -31.00 7.45 -25.59
N ALA A 144 -31.61 8.25 -24.69
CA ALA A 144 -32.59 9.27 -25.08
C ALA A 144 -31.98 10.33 -26.02
N GLU A 145 -30.75 10.77 -25.78
CA GLU A 145 -30.03 11.67 -26.68
C GLU A 145 -29.75 11.02 -28.04
N ARG A 146 -29.46 9.71 -28.08
CA ARG A 146 -29.22 8.99 -29.34
C ARG A 146 -30.50 8.85 -30.16
N GLU A 147 -31.63 8.54 -29.53
CA GLU A 147 -32.93 8.44 -30.20
C GLU A 147 -33.35 9.79 -30.78
N THR A 148 -33.28 10.86 -29.98
CA THR A 148 -33.64 12.22 -30.44
C THR A 148 -32.73 12.72 -31.57
N ASN A 149 -31.43 12.41 -31.51
CA ASN A 149 -30.49 12.76 -32.58
C ASN A 149 -30.75 11.94 -33.85
N ALA A 150 -31.09 10.64 -33.73
CA ALA A 150 -31.46 9.82 -34.88
C ALA A 150 -32.71 10.37 -35.59
N ASP A 151 -33.72 10.81 -34.84
CA ASP A 151 -34.93 11.45 -35.38
C ASP A 151 -34.62 12.77 -36.08
N ALA A 152 -33.78 13.62 -35.48
CA ALA A 152 -33.35 14.88 -36.07
C ALA A 152 -32.60 14.64 -37.39
N LEU A 153 -31.68 13.67 -37.42
CA LEU A 153 -30.96 13.29 -38.63
C LEU A 153 -31.89 12.72 -39.71
N CYS A 154 -32.93 11.97 -39.33
CA CYS A 154 -33.93 11.47 -40.27
C CYS A 154 -34.69 12.63 -40.94
N LYS A 155 -35.19 13.59 -40.15
CA LYS A 155 -35.87 14.79 -40.67
C LYS A 155 -34.94 15.62 -41.57
N LEU A 156 -33.69 15.81 -41.18
CA LEU A 156 -32.71 16.53 -42.00
C LEU A 156 -32.45 15.85 -43.35
N LYS A 157 -32.39 14.51 -43.39
CA LYS A 157 -32.31 13.77 -44.66
C LYS A 157 -33.55 13.99 -45.53
N GLN A 158 -34.74 13.88 -44.95
CA GLN A 158 -35.99 14.16 -45.67
C GLN A 158 -36.02 15.58 -46.25
N PHE A 159 -35.63 16.59 -45.47
CA PHE A 159 -35.52 17.96 -45.97
C PHE A 159 -34.49 18.11 -47.09
N ARG A 160 -33.32 17.47 -46.96
CA ARG A 160 -32.31 17.46 -48.02
C ARG A 160 -32.84 16.83 -49.31
N ASP A 161 -33.55 15.72 -49.21
CA ASP A 161 -34.12 15.02 -50.36
C ASP A 161 -35.19 15.86 -51.06
N LEU A 162 -36.05 16.55 -50.28
CA LEU A 162 -37.03 17.50 -50.82
C LEU A 162 -36.37 18.69 -51.53
N LEU A 163 -35.31 19.28 -50.96
CA LEU A 163 -34.58 20.37 -51.58
C LEU A 163 -33.90 19.95 -52.89
N ASN A 164 -33.30 18.76 -52.90
CA ASN A 164 -32.70 18.19 -54.12
C ASN A 164 -33.76 17.90 -55.19
N GLY A 165 -34.95 17.44 -54.79
CA GLY A 165 -36.05 17.17 -55.71
C GLY A 165 -36.66 18.41 -56.36
N ILE A 166 -36.46 19.61 -55.79
CA ILE A 166 -36.92 20.90 -56.35
C ILE A 166 -35.84 21.54 -57.24
N THR A 167 -34.57 21.13 -57.10
CA THR A 167 -33.44 21.70 -57.85
C THR A 167 -33.08 20.91 -59.13
N GLN A 168 -33.84 19.88 -59.48
CA GLN A 168 -33.82 19.20 -60.80
C GLN A 168 -35.00 19.66 -61.66
#